data_AF-A0A957ZSL1-F1
#
_entry.id   AF-A0A957ZSL1-F1
#
_cell.length_a   1.000
_cell.length_b   1.000
_cell.length_c   1.000
_cell.angle_alpha   90.00
_cell.angle_beta   90.00
_cell.angle_gamma   90.00
#
_symmetry.space_group_name_H-M   'P 1'
#
loop_
_entity.id
_entity.type
_entity.pdbx_description
1 polymer ?
#
loop_
_entity_poly.entity_id
_entity_poly.type
_entity_poly.pdbx_seq_one_letter_code
_entity_poly.pdbx_strand_id
1 'polypeptide(L)'
;ANGPMTLPAGFNVNQPAGVQPAEMIRINTAIKGDLCAPVPSRLGVLGGDACGFPNGRRLMDDVVEIELLTVAGAAYPVLDGRDADFSFNSAFIDVLTDGVDHNDIAFRHTFPYVAQAQSGQTHIHQNPFATLYLPMIQQMSLSLQVVPNRVQDHPIQSAAAVTFVLLPALAWVTRRRFMS
;
A
#
# COMPACT_ATOMS: atom_id res chain seq x y z
N ALA A 1 -4.31 -13.33 8.95
CA ALA A 1 -3.18 -13.63 9.85
C ALA A 1 -3.25 -15.10 10.30
N ASN A 2 -2.34 -15.96 9.84
CA ASN A 2 -2.39 -17.41 10.10
C ASN A 2 -1.24 -17.90 11.01
N GLY A 3 -0.55 -16.98 11.69
CA GLY A 3 0.50 -17.30 12.65
C GLY A 3 -0.06 -17.56 14.05
N PRO A 4 0.65 -18.29 14.92
CA PRO A 4 0.27 -18.44 16.32
C PRO A 4 0.26 -17.08 17.01
N MET A 5 -0.91 -16.61 17.44
CA MET A 5 -1.10 -15.34 18.18
C MET A 5 -0.77 -15.50 19.68
N THR A 6 0.16 -16.38 20.04
CA THR A 6 0.38 -16.81 21.42
C THR A 6 1.71 -16.30 21.96
N LEU A 7 1.64 -15.41 22.95
CA LEU A 7 2.77 -15.03 23.79
C LEU A 7 2.83 -15.95 25.03
N PRO A 8 3.99 -16.08 25.70
CA PRO A 8 4.06 -16.80 26.96
C PRO A 8 3.04 -16.26 27.97
N ALA A 9 2.38 -17.14 28.72
CA ALA A 9 1.40 -16.75 29.71
C ALA A 9 2.01 -15.78 30.75
N GLY A 10 1.32 -14.67 31.03
CA GLY A 10 1.82 -13.62 31.91
C GLY A 10 2.89 -12.71 31.30
N PHE A 11 3.10 -12.77 29.97
CA PHE A 11 4.03 -11.87 29.29
C PHE A 11 3.57 -10.42 29.44
N ASN A 12 4.45 -9.60 30.00
CA ASN A 12 4.19 -8.21 30.20
C ASN A 12 4.39 -7.43 28.90
N VAL A 13 3.27 -7.15 28.22
CA VAL A 13 3.31 -6.34 26.99
C VAL A 13 3.64 -4.89 27.31
N ASN A 14 2.87 -4.14 28.11
CA ASN A 14 3.16 -2.71 28.35
C ASN A 14 2.76 -2.24 29.78
N GLN A 15 2.85 -3.12 30.77
CA GLN A 15 2.49 -2.84 32.17
C GLN A 15 3.65 -3.13 33.14
N PRO A 16 4.78 -2.39 33.06
CA PRO A 16 5.93 -2.65 33.93
C PRO A 16 5.54 -2.60 35.42
N ALA A 17 6.13 -3.49 36.23
CA ALA A 17 5.83 -3.55 37.65
C ALA A 17 6.41 -2.33 38.39
N GLY A 18 5.66 -1.80 39.36
CA GLY A 18 6.14 -0.72 40.23
C GLY A 18 6.22 0.67 39.59
N VAL A 19 5.55 0.89 38.45
CA VAL A 19 5.42 2.22 37.85
C VAL A 19 4.01 2.76 37.97
N GLN A 20 3.87 4.08 38.09
CA GLN A 20 2.57 4.73 38.00
C GLN A 20 2.03 4.64 36.56
N PRO A 21 0.77 4.23 36.35
CA PRO A 21 0.14 4.31 35.05
C PRO A 21 0.20 5.75 34.51
N ALA A 22 0.59 5.87 33.25
CA ALA A 22 0.66 7.13 32.54
C ALA A 22 0.22 6.90 31.09
N GLU A 23 -0.38 7.92 30.47
CA GLU A 23 -0.79 7.92 29.06
C GLU A 23 0.44 8.03 28.14
N MET A 24 1.28 7.00 28.17
CA MET A 24 2.50 6.92 27.36
C MET A 24 2.74 5.49 26.88
N ILE A 25 3.12 5.36 25.62
CA ILE A 25 3.61 4.10 25.07
C ILE A 25 5.09 3.98 25.42
N ARG A 26 5.46 2.92 26.15
CA ARG A 26 6.84 2.65 26.54
C ARG A 26 7.42 1.56 25.65
N ILE A 27 8.59 1.83 25.11
CA ILE A 27 9.37 0.81 24.43
C ILE A 27 10.05 -0.10 25.46
N ASN A 28 9.78 -1.40 25.39
CA ASN A 28 10.47 -2.39 26.19
C ASN A 28 11.64 -3.00 25.39
N THR A 29 12.86 -2.54 25.64
CA THR A 29 14.07 -3.00 24.94
C THR A 29 14.59 -4.36 25.43
N ALA A 30 14.00 -4.94 26.48
CA ALA A 30 14.39 -6.26 26.98
C ALA A 30 13.83 -7.41 26.16
N ILE A 31 12.81 -7.15 25.32
CA ILE A 31 12.18 -8.16 24.45
C ILE A 31 13.10 -8.42 23.26
N LYS A 32 13.54 -9.68 23.13
CA LYS A 32 14.49 -10.12 22.10
C LYS A 32 14.41 -11.62 21.86
N GLY A 33 15.07 -12.09 20.81
CA GLY A 33 15.17 -13.51 20.48
C GLY A 33 13.86 -14.04 19.92
N ASP A 34 13.45 -15.23 20.37
CA ASP A 34 12.33 -16.00 19.82
C ASP A 34 10.95 -15.33 20.00
N LEU A 35 10.87 -14.30 20.85
CA LEU A 35 9.67 -13.47 21.03
C LEU A 35 9.49 -12.44 19.90
N CYS A 36 10.57 -12.12 19.17
CA CYS A 36 10.49 -11.33 17.96
C CYS A 36 10.30 -12.27 16.76
N ALA A 37 9.29 -12.02 15.93
CA ALA A 37 9.13 -12.81 14.72
C ALA A 37 10.34 -12.59 13.77
N PRO A 38 10.91 -13.66 13.17
CA PRO A 38 12.05 -13.55 12.26
C PRO A 38 11.69 -12.78 10.98
N VAL A 39 10.44 -12.90 10.55
CA VAL A 39 9.82 -12.03 9.56
C VAL A 39 8.85 -11.12 10.32
N PRO A 40 9.08 -9.80 10.34
CA PRO A 40 8.21 -8.88 11.07
C PRO A 40 6.76 -8.99 10.60
N SER A 41 5.84 -9.05 11.56
CA SER A 41 4.40 -9.07 11.28
C SER A 41 3.82 -7.65 11.29
N ARG A 42 2.94 -7.31 10.34
CA ARG A 42 2.24 -6.02 10.35
C ARG A 42 1.36 -5.86 11.58
N LEU A 43 0.82 -6.97 12.09
CA LEU A 43 -0.10 -6.98 13.22
C LEU A 43 0.62 -7.00 14.58
N GLY A 44 1.95 -6.85 14.60
CA GLY A 44 2.75 -6.81 15.82
C GLY A 44 2.41 -7.94 16.78
N VAL A 45 2.06 -7.59 18.03
CA VAL A 45 1.70 -8.54 19.08
C VAL A 45 0.53 -9.45 18.69
N LEU A 46 -0.48 -8.93 17.96
CA LEU A 46 -1.59 -9.75 17.48
C LEU A 46 -1.11 -10.76 16.43
N GLY A 47 -0.07 -10.43 15.68
CA GLY A 47 0.57 -11.35 14.74
C GLY A 47 1.56 -12.35 15.36
N GLY A 48 1.67 -12.43 16.69
CA GLY A 48 2.66 -13.25 17.39
C GLY A 48 4.07 -12.63 17.44
N ASP A 49 4.20 -11.33 17.13
CA ASP A 49 5.48 -10.61 17.15
C ASP A 49 5.52 -9.63 18.33
N ALA A 50 6.11 -10.05 19.45
CA ALA A 50 6.17 -9.25 20.68
C ALA A 50 7.00 -7.96 20.53
N CYS A 51 7.78 -7.87 19.45
CA CYS A 51 8.69 -6.77 19.15
C CYS A 51 8.09 -5.75 18.18
N GLY A 52 6.85 -5.96 17.72
CA GLY A 52 6.01 -4.95 17.07
C GLY A 52 5.16 -4.17 18.08
N PHE A 53 4.27 -3.32 17.58
CA PHE A 53 3.35 -2.53 18.41
C PHE A 53 2.61 -3.40 19.46
N PRO A 54 2.49 -2.96 20.74
CA PRO A 54 2.84 -1.62 21.27
C PRO A 54 4.28 -1.47 21.78
N ASN A 55 5.04 -2.56 21.89
CA ASN A 55 6.42 -2.52 22.39
C ASN A 55 7.43 -2.03 21.36
N GLY A 56 7.18 -2.35 20.09
CA GLY A 56 7.89 -1.86 18.94
C GLY A 56 7.19 -0.65 18.32
N ARG A 57 7.97 0.16 17.59
CA ARG A 57 7.46 1.18 16.68
C ARG A 57 8.06 0.94 15.30
N ARG A 58 7.90 -0.29 14.78
CA ARG A 58 8.42 -0.59 13.45
C ARG A 58 7.56 0.16 12.45
N LEU A 59 8.19 0.64 11.37
CA LEU A 59 7.50 1.41 10.34
C LEU A 59 6.44 0.59 9.60
N MET A 60 6.52 -0.74 9.70
CA MET A 60 5.61 -1.69 9.06
C MET A 60 4.48 -2.18 9.95
N ASP A 61 4.43 -1.73 11.22
CA ASP A 61 3.33 -2.08 12.11
C ASP A 61 2.07 -1.30 11.68
N ASP A 62 0.98 -2.01 11.43
CA ASP A 62 -0.32 -1.42 11.13
C ASP A 62 -1.04 -1.08 12.42
N VAL A 63 -0.68 0.08 12.98
CA VAL A 63 -1.22 0.53 14.27
C VAL A 63 -2.74 0.68 14.21
N VAL A 64 -3.30 1.10 13.07
CA VAL A 64 -4.74 1.33 12.93
C VAL A 64 -5.49 0.00 12.96
N GLU A 65 -5.05 -0.99 12.17
CA GLU A 65 -5.64 -2.32 12.18
C GLU A 65 -5.47 -3.01 13.54
N ILE A 66 -4.29 -2.89 14.17
CA ILE A 66 -4.05 -3.47 15.50
C ILE A 66 -4.96 -2.86 16.56
N GLU A 67 -5.08 -1.53 16.62
CA GLU A 67 -5.93 -0.85 17.60
C GLU A 67 -7.40 -1.19 17.40
N LEU A 68 -7.86 -1.23 16.15
CA LEU A 68 -9.25 -1.56 15.83
C LEU A 68 -9.61 -2.99 16.23
N LEU A 69 -8.73 -3.96 15.93
CA LEU A 69 -8.88 -5.34 16.37
C LEU A 69 -8.77 -5.49 17.88
N THR A 70 -7.90 -4.70 18.53
CA THR A 70 -7.74 -4.68 19.98
C THR A 70 -9.02 -4.22 20.68
N VAL A 71 -9.65 -3.15 20.19
CA VAL A 71 -10.94 -2.66 20.70
C VAL A 71 -12.06 -3.69 20.50
N ALA A 72 -12.03 -4.44 19.39
CA ALA A 72 -12.95 -5.56 19.16
C ALA A 72 -12.64 -6.82 19.99
N GLY A 73 -11.55 -6.81 20.76
CA GLY A 73 -11.20 -7.86 21.71
C GLY A 73 -10.20 -8.90 21.19
N ALA A 74 -9.57 -8.70 20.03
CA ALA A 74 -8.56 -9.64 19.52
C ALA A 74 -7.34 -9.80 20.44
N ALA A 75 -7.07 -8.82 21.31
CA ALA A 75 -5.96 -8.83 22.26
C ALA A 75 -6.20 -9.67 23.53
N TYR A 76 -7.45 -9.97 23.89
CA TYR A 76 -7.78 -10.77 25.09
C TYR A 76 -7.03 -12.11 25.17
N PRO A 77 -7.04 -12.97 24.13
CA PRO A 77 -6.33 -14.25 24.17
C PRO A 77 -4.80 -14.09 24.21
N VAL A 78 -4.27 -12.94 23.79
CA VAL A 78 -2.82 -12.69 23.69
C VAL A 78 -2.22 -12.22 25.01
N LEU A 79 -2.97 -11.42 25.78
CA LEU A 79 -2.43 -10.72 26.95
C LEU A 79 -2.53 -11.54 28.25
N ASP A 80 -3.69 -12.12 28.52
CA ASP A 80 -3.99 -12.57 29.89
C ASP A 80 -5.12 -13.61 29.94
N GLY A 81 -6.07 -13.58 29.00
CA GLY A 81 -7.22 -14.49 29.06
C GLY A 81 -8.02 -14.35 30.36
N ARG A 82 -7.98 -13.18 31.04
CA ARG A 82 -8.75 -12.90 32.28
C ARG A 82 -10.22 -13.25 32.16
N ASP A 83 -10.74 -13.08 30.96
CA ASP A 83 -12.06 -13.53 30.57
C ASP A 83 -11.88 -14.75 29.67
N ALA A 84 -11.91 -15.94 30.29
CA ALA A 84 -11.80 -17.21 29.58
C ALA A 84 -13.06 -17.55 28.78
N ASP A 85 -14.18 -16.88 29.06
CA ASP A 85 -15.46 -17.07 28.37
C ASP A 85 -15.57 -16.18 27.13
N PHE A 86 -14.75 -15.13 27.04
CA PHE A 86 -14.68 -14.27 25.87
C PHE A 86 -13.96 -14.96 24.71
N SER A 87 -14.69 -15.19 23.62
CA SER A 87 -14.14 -15.64 22.34
C SER A 87 -14.20 -14.52 21.31
N PHE A 88 -13.04 -14.11 20.79
CA PHE A 88 -12.97 -13.20 19.66
C PHE A 88 -13.59 -13.85 18.41
N ASN A 89 -14.46 -13.12 17.71
CA ASN A 89 -15.01 -13.56 16.43
C ASN A 89 -14.04 -13.21 15.29
N SER A 90 -13.43 -14.23 14.68
CA SER A 90 -12.46 -14.06 13.59
C SER A 90 -13.05 -13.41 12.34
N ALA A 91 -14.39 -13.42 12.16
CA ALA A 91 -15.03 -12.72 11.06
C ALA A 91 -14.81 -11.20 11.09
N PHE A 92 -14.42 -10.64 12.24
CA PHE A 92 -14.09 -9.22 12.35
C PHE A 92 -12.73 -8.87 11.75
N ILE A 93 -11.83 -9.83 11.52
CA ILE A 93 -10.50 -9.55 10.94
C ILE A 93 -10.64 -8.90 9.57
N ASP A 94 -11.50 -9.43 8.71
CA ASP A 94 -11.67 -8.93 7.34
C ASP A 94 -12.57 -7.67 7.27
N VAL A 95 -13.26 -7.33 8.37
CA VAL A 95 -14.18 -6.18 8.46
C VAL A 95 -13.49 -4.98 9.12
N LEU A 96 -12.64 -5.24 10.11
CA LEU A 96 -11.95 -4.25 10.91
C LEU A 96 -10.54 -3.98 10.36
N THR A 97 -10.50 -3.59 9.09
CA THR A 97 -9.28 -3.20 8.37
C THR A 97 -9.53 -1.87 7.67
N ASP A 98 -8.49 -1.04 7.51
CA ASP A 98 -8.55 0.18 6.70
C ASP A 98 -8.25 -0.11 5.21
N GLY A 99 -7.85 -1.35 4.89
CA GLY A 99 -7.49 -1.81 3.55
C GLY A 99 -6.09 -1.38 3.08
N VAL A 100 -5.25 -0.83 3.96
CA VAL A 100 -3.93 -0.29 3.61
C VAL A 100 -2.80 -1.14 4.22
N ASP A 101 -2.60 -2.33 3.64
CA ASP A 101 -1.63 -3.31 4.15
C ASP A 101 -0.15 -2.99 3.83
N HIS A 102 0.11 -2.09 2.88
CA HIS A 102 1.46 -1.80 2.39
C HIS A 102 1.57 -0.39 1.80
N ASN A 103 2.78 0.15 1.87
CA ASN A 103 3.11 1.40 1.21
C ASN A 103 3.33 1.19 -0.30
N ASP A 104 3.05 2.21 -1.10
CA ASP A 104 3.26 2.19 -2.57
C ASP A 104 4.72 1.88 -2.94
N ILE A 105 5.66 2.34 -2.11
CA ILE A 105 7.09 2.08 -2.24
C ILE A 105 7.58 1.40 -0.97
N ALA A 106 8.28 0.28 -1.13
CA ALA A 106 8.86 -0.46 -0.01
C ALA A 106 9.83 0.39 0.84
N PHE A 107 9.91 0.06 2.13
CA PHE A 107 10.90 0.66 3.03
C PHE A 107 12.32 0.37 2.56
N ARG A 108 13.21 1.34 2.78
CA ARG A 108 14.63 1.21 2.45
C ARG A 108 15.33 0.46 3.58
N HIS A 109 16.37 -0.30 3.27
CA HIS A 109 17.19 -1.00 4.27
C HIS A 109 18.26 -0.11 4.92
N THR A 110 18.43 1.12 4.43
CA THR A 110 19.39 2.10 4.93
C THR A 110 18.71 3.42 5.21
N PHE A 111 19.20 4.13 6.21
CA PHE A 111 18.69 5.45 6.57
C PHE A 111 18.77 6.44 5.38
N PRO A 112 17.71 7.23 5.11
CA PRO A 112 16.39 7.21 5.75
C PRO A 112 15.54 6.00 5.30
N TYR A 113 14.90 5.32 6.26
CA TYR A 113 14.17 4.07 6.04
C TYR A 113 12.83 4.24 5.28
N VAL A 114 12.24 5.43 5.34
CA VAL A 114 11.03 5.76 4.58
C VAL A 114 11.40 6.10 3.13
N ALA A 115 10.56 5.67 2.18
CA ALA A 115 10.73 6.03 0.78
C ALA A 115 10.68 7.56 0.56
N GLN A 116 11.28 8.01 -0.53
CA GLN A 116 11.16 9.42 -0.93
C GLN A 116 9.69 9.75 -1.22
N ALA A 117 9.30 10.99 -0.94
CA ALA A 117 7.96 11.47 -1.30
C ALA A 117 7.75 11.35 -2.81
N GLN A 118 6.52 10.99 -3.21
CA GLN A 118 6.12 11.01 -4.62
C GLN A 118 6.30 12.42 -5.19
N SER A 119 6.80 12.53 -6.43
CA SER A 119 6.87 13.83 -7.11
C SER A 119 5.45 14.30 -7.43
N GLY A 120 5.13 15.54 -7.05
CA GLY A 120 3.84 16.16 -7.34
C GLY A 120 3.59 16.43 -8.83
N GLN A 121 4.60 16.25 -9.69
CA GLN A 121 4.50 16.48 -11.14
C GLN A 121 4.30 15.20 -11.95
N THR A 122 4.62 14.02 -11.37
CA THR A 122 4.51 12.74 -12.08
C THR A 122 3.23 11.97 -11.74
N HIS A 123 2.43 12.46 -10.79
CA HIS A 123 1.20 11.81 -10.39
C HIS A 123 0.05 12.14 -11.35
N ILE A 124 -0.38 11.14 -12.11
CA ILE A 124 -1.63 11.18 -12.87
C ILE A 124 -2.76 10.66 -11.98
N HIS A 125 -3.84 11.45 -11.83
CA HIS A 125 -5.03 10.95 -11.17
C HIS A 125 -5.67 9.86 -12.04
N GLN A 126 -5.88 8.67 -11.48
CA GLN A 126 -6.67 7.62 -12.13
C GLN A 126 -8.10 8.14 -12.31
N ASN A 127 -8.40 8.65 -13.50
CA ASN A 127 -9.73 9.06 -13.85
C ASN A 127 -10.48 7.84 -14.42
N PRO A 128 -11.61 7.41 -13.82
CA PRO A 128 -12.40 6.30 -14.35
C PRO A 128 -12.86 6.53 -15.79
N PHE A 129 -12.98 7.79 -16.24
CA PHE A 129 -13.27 8.10 -17.63
C PHE A 129 -12.17 7.64 -18.60
N ALA A 130 -10.89 7.72 -18.21
CA ALA A 130 -9.80 7.25 -19.06
C ALA A 130 -9.89 5.74 -19.27
N THR A 131 -10.20 4.97 -18.22
CA THR A 131 -10.35 3.50 -18.27
C THR A 131 -11.58 3.06 -19.06
N LEU A 132 -12.68 3.82 -18.99
CA LEU A 132 -13.91 3.52 -19.74
C LEU A 132 -13.78 3.77 -21.25
N TYR A 133 -13.04 4.81 -21.66
CA TYR A 133 -12.92 5.17 -23.08
C TYR A 133 -11.68 4.60 -23.77
N LEU A 134 -10.63 4.19 -23.05
CA LEU A 134 -9.44 3.53 -23.63
C LEU A 134 -9.79 2.35 -24.57
N PRO A 135 -10.66 1.39 -24.18
CA PRO A 135 -11.01 0.29 -25.08
C PRO A 135 -11.77 0.76 -26.34
N MET A 136 -12.60 1.80 -26.23
CA MET A 136 -13.34 2.35 -27.36
C MET A 136 -12.41 3.06 -28.35
N ILE A 137 -11.43 3.82 -27.85
CA ILE A 137 -10.41 4.49 -28.67
C ILE A 137 -9.50 3.46 -29.36
N GLN A 138 -9.13 2.38 -28.66
CA GLN A 138 -8.32 1.28 -29.25
C GLN A 138 -9.10 0.48 -30.30
N GLN A 139 -10.41 0.31 -30.15
CA GLN A 139 -11.24 -0.34 -31.16
C GLN A 139 -11.43 0.51 -32.42
N MET A 140 -11.48 1.84 -32.29
CA MET A 140 -11.56 2.76 -33.43
C MET A 140 -10.25 2.84 -34.24
N SER A 141 -9.08 2.67 -33.61
CA SER A 141 -7.81 2.61 -34.32
C SER A 141 -7.59 1.27 -35.03
N LEU A 142 -8.06 0.16 -34.45
CA LEU A 142 -7.98 -1.16 -35.06
C LEU A 142 -8.96 -1.33 -36.24
N SER A 143 -10.15 -0.71 -36.17
CA SER A 143 -11.16 -0.78 -37.24
C SER A 143 -10.76 0.00 -38.50
N LEU A 144 -9.91 1.02 -38.37
CA LEU A 144 -9.32 1.72 -39.52
C LEU A 144 -8.27 0.87 -40.27
N GLN A 145 -7.69 -0.14 -39.62
CA GLN A 145 -6.68 -1.03 -40.21
C GLN A 145 -7.30 -2.27 -40.88
N VAL A 146 -8.57 -2.58 -40.61
CA VAL A 146 -9.30 -3.72 -41.19
C VAL A 146 -10.30 -3.24 -42.24
N VAL A 147 -9.83 -2.48 -43.22
CA VAL A 147 -10.52 -2.41 -44.52
C VAL A 147 -10.01 -3.61 -45.33
N PRO A 148 -10.84 -4.62 -45.62
CA PRO A 148 -10.38 -5.79 -46.36
C PRO A 148 -10.01 -5.38 -47.79
N ASN A 149 -8.75 -5.69 -48.16
CA ASN A 149 -8.22 -5.60 -49.52
C ASN A 149 -9.18 -6.26 -50.52
N ARG A 150 -10.00 -5.47 -51.20
CA ARG A 150 -10.73 -5.93 -52.38
C ARG A 150 -9.88 -5.64 -53.61
N VAL A 151 -9.12 -6.67 -54.02
CA VAL A 151 -8.51 -6.91 -55.34
C VAL A 151 -7.74 -5.72 -55.94
N GLN A 152 -6.41 -5.77 -55.85
CA GLN A 152 -5.55 -5.15 -56.85
C GLN A 152 -4.53 -6.19 -57.34
N ASP A 153 -4.86 -6.82 -58.46
CA ASP A 153 -3.88 -7.46 -59.32
C ASP A 153 -2.97 -6.35 -59.88
N HIS A 154 -1.68 -6.38 -59.55
CA HIS A 154 -0.49 -6.05 -60.38
C HIS A 154 0.73 -5.72 -59.48
N PRO A 155 1.95 -6.21 -59.81
CA PRO A 155 3.07 -6.18 -58.88
C PRO A 155 4.01 -5.02 -59.15
N ILE A 156 3.92 -3.88 -58.44
CA ILE A 156 5.03 -2.89 -58.43
C ILE A 156 5.13 -2.18 -57.06
N GLN A 157 6.19 -2.55 -56.34
CA GLN A 157 7.08 -1.76 -55.48
C GLN A 157 6.56 -1.05 -54.20
N SER A 158 7.11 -1.57 -53.10
CA SER A 158 7.52 -0.87 -51.88
C SER A 158 7.92 0.60 -52.09
N ALA A 159 7.19 1.53 -51.48
CA ALA A 159 7.69 2.86 -51.16
C ALA A 159 6.98 3.42 -49.93
N ALA A 160 7.77 3.70 -48.90
CA ALA A 160 7.39 4.43 -47.72
C ALA A 160 6.85 5.82 -48.07
N ALA A 161 5.66 6.17 -47.57
CA ALA A 161 5.16 7.53 -47.55
C ALA A 161 4.26 7.74 -46.31
N VAL A 162 4.89 7.85 -45.14
CA VAL A 162 4.26 8.47 -43.97
C VAL A 162 4.75 9.91 -43.96
N THR A 163 4.02 10.76 -44.68
CA THR A 163 4.23 12.20 -44.67
C THR A 163 3.72 12.75 -43.33
N PHE A 164 4.64 13.34 -42.57
CA PHE A 164 4.38 14.12 -41.37
C PHE A 164 3.21 15.09 -41.58
N VAL A 165 2.14 14.94 -40.79
CA VAL A 165 1.20 16.04 -40.49
C VAL A 165 1.19 16.22 -38.97
N LEU A 166 2.24 16.87 -38.48
CA LEU A 166 2.28 17.50 -37.16
C LEU A 166 2.75 18.93 -37.40
N LEU A 167 1.80 19.86 -37.40
CA LEU A 167 1.85 21.29 -37.02
C LEU A 167 0.68 22.00 -37.73
N PRO A 168 -0.21 22.70 -37.00
CA PRO A 168 0.23 23.79 -36.15
C PRO A 168 -0.51 23.89 -34.80
N ALA A 169 0.25 23.82 -33.70
CA ALA A 169 -0.13 24.47 -32.44
C ALA A 169 1.10 25.10 -31.74
N LEU A 170 2.13 25.44 -32.52
CA LEU A 170 3.30 26.20 -32.07
C LEU A 170 3.24 27.68 -32.50
N ALA A 171 2.03 28.23 -32.69
CA ALA A 171 1.81 29.61 -33.11
C ALA A 171 1.20 30.52 -32.01
N TRP A 172 1.03 30.04 -30.77
CA TRP A 172 0.34 30.82 -29.72
C TRP A 172 1.12 31.08 -28.43
N VAL A 173 2.44 30.87 -28.38
CA VAL A 173 3.23 31.13 -27.14
C VAL A 173 4.41 32.12 -27.31
N THR A 174 4.71 32.66 -28.50
CA THR A 174 5.82 33.62 -28.67
C THR A 174 5.42 35.07 -29.00
N ARG A 175 4.12 35.41 -29.10
CA ARG A 175 3.68 36.82 -29.11
C ARG A 175 3.41 37.34 -27.69
N ARG A 176 4.46 37.54 -26.90
CA ARG A 176 4.50 38.49 -25.76
C ARG A 176 5.94 38.61 -25.23
N ARG A 177 6.81 39.21 -26.03
CA ARG A 177 8.00 39.96 -25.58
C ARG A 177 8.50 40.75 -26.79
N PHE A 178 8.85 42.02 -26.55
CA PHE A 178 9.12 43.10 -27.51
C PHE A 178 7.90 43.93 -27.96
N MET A 179 7.38 44.73 -27.03
CA MET A 179 7.16 46.16 -27.32
C MET A 179 8.10 46.92 -26.38
N SER A 180 8.80 47.90 -26.97
CA SER A 180 9.72 48.85 -26.34
C SER A 180 9.08 49.67 -25.25
#